data_AF-A0A2E4DTZ3-F1
#
_entry.id   AF-A0A2E4DTZ3-F1
#
_cell.length_a   1.000
_cell.length_b   1.000
_cell.length_c   1.000
_cell.angle_alpha   90.00
_cell.angle_beta   90.00
_cell.angle_gamma   90.00
#
_symmetry.space_group_name_H-M   'P 1'
#
loop_
_entity.id
_entity.type
_entity.pdbx_description
1 polymer ?
#
loop_
_entity_poly.entity_id
_entity_poly.type
_entity_poly.pdbx_seq_one_letter_code
_entity_poly.pdbx_strand_id
1 'polypeptide(L)'
;PVEITGLKVADKSPYEIGKGGLKVGAKYYIDRDYTVVAMPADMVGIQWIMTGNSQKGSKGAAFVTFTVDRPSVIWIGYDSRGNEAKKGVPPAWLTKDYKMAAGTIKVTDGNMDTFNLWKRTVPAGKVEIPGNAEAPAKGFGSNYLVLVEAGLNTAVSPKTKLSTTWSRIKSVK
;
A
#
# COMPACT_ATOMS: atom_id res chain seq x y z
N PRO A 1 -7.70 13.14 0.65
CA PRO A 1 -6.52 12.23 0.56
C PRO A 1 -5.97 12.01 1.97
N VAL A 2 -5.40 10.85 2.29
CA VAL A 2 -4.57 10.67 3.49
C VAL A 2 -3.39 11.64 3.43
N GLU A 3 -3.06 12.30 4.52
CA GLU A 3 -1.85 13.13 4.57
C GLU A 3 -0.65 12.23 4.93
N ILE A 4 0.35 12.20 4.05
CA ILE A 4 1.61 11.48 4.25
C ILE A 4 2.68 12.49 4.63
N THR A 5 3.30 12.32 5.80
CA THR A 5 4.38 13.20 6.27
C THR A 5 5.57 12.38 6.78
N GLY A 6 6.70 13.07 7.01
CA GLY A 6 7.87 12.45 7.65
C GLY A 6 8.49 11.28 6.87
N LEU A 7 8.34 11.27 5.54
CA LEU A 7 8.93 10.24 4.68
C LEU A 7 10.46 10.23 4.85
N LYS A 8 10.99 9.07 5.22
CA LYS A 8 12.43 8.80 5.35
C LYS A 8 12.76 7.42 4.79
N VAL A 9 13.90 7.34 4.12
CA VAL A 9 14.49 6.09 3.64
C VAL A 9 15.78 5.84 4.42
N ALA A 10 16.03 4.60 4.85
CA ALA A 10 17.16 4.25 5.70
C ALA A 10 18.52 4.62 5.08
N ASP A 11 18.66 4.51 3.76
CA ASP A 11 19.87 4.88 3.01
C ASP A 11 19.87 6.35 2.54
N LYS A 12 18.87 7.13 2.95
CA LYS A 12 18.66 8.55 2.58
C LYS A 12 18.36 8.77 1.09
N SER A 13 17.96 7.74 0.34
CA SER A 13 17.49 7.90 -1.03
C SER A 13 16.32 8.90 -1.11
N PRO A 14 16.25 9.74 -2.16
CA PRO A 14 15.31 10.84 -2.23
C PRO A 14 13.93 10.39 -2.71
N TYR A 15 13.31 9.44 -1.98
CA TYR A 15 11.94 9.03 -2.27
C TYR A 15 11.00 10.21 -2.06
N GLU A 16 9.96 10.30 -2.88
CA GLU A 16 9.01 11.41 -2.84
C GLU A 16 7.57 10.91 -2.89
N ILE A 17 6.64 11.77 -2.46
CA ILE A 17 5.21 11.50 -2.59
C ILE A 17 4.80 11.92 -4.01
N GLY A 18 4.21 10.97 -4.76
CA GLY A 18 3.73 11.21 -6.10
C GLY A 18 2.61 12.25 -6.14
N LYS A 19 2.62 13.11 -7.16
CA LYS A 19 1.65 14.20 -7.33
C LYS A 19 0.54 13.80 -8.30
N GLY A 20 -0.69 14.22 -8.03
CA GLY A 20 -1.83 14.07 -8.96
C GLY A 20 -2.50 12.69 -8.99
N GLY A 21 -2.12 11.78 -8.10
CA GLY A 21 -2.66 10.41 -8.01
C GLY A 21 -2.11 9.47 -9.09
N LEU A 22 -1.87 8.21 -8.72
CA LEU A 22 -1.34 7.20 -9.63
C LEU A 22 -2.43 6.81 -10.64
N LYS A 23 -2.09 6.83 -11.93
CA LYS A 23 -3.01 6.54 -13.04
C LYS A 23 -2.26 5.95 -14.22
N VAL A 24 -2.97 5.43 -15.20
CA VAL A 24 -2.38 5.00 -16.47
C VAL A 24 -1.53 6.12 -17.09
N GLY A 25 -0.33 5.78 -17.56
CA GLY A 25 0.68 6.70 -18.06
C GLY A 25 1.52 7.40 -16.99
N ALA A 26 1.18 7.29 -15.70
CA ALA A 26 1.97 7.90 -14.63
C ALA A 26 3.27 7.14 -14.38
N LYS A 27 4.37 7.89 -14.23
CA LYS A 27 5.67 7.39 -13.78
C LYS A 27 5.60 7.00 -12.30
N TYR A 28 6.14 5.83 -11.93
CA TYR A 28 5.99 5.29 -10.56
C TYR A 28 7.31 5.14 -9.77
N TYR A 29 8.46 5.32 -10.42
CA TYR A 29 9.77 5.39 -9.75
C TYR A 29 10.41 6.77 -9.92
N ILE A 30 11.26 7.17 -8.97
CA ILE A 30 12.05 8.41 -9.09
C ILE A 30 13.19 8.28 -10.13
N ASP A 31 13.73 7.08 -10.30
CA ASP A 31 14.99 6.83 -11.01
C ASP A 31 14.82 5.97 -12.28
N ARG A 32 13.58 5.71 -12.72
CA ARG A 32 13.25 5.01 -13.97
C ARG A 32 12.02 5.62 -14.62
N ASP A 33 12.00 5.67 -15.95
CA ASP A 33 10.87 6.22 -16.72
C ASP A 33 9.77 5.19 -17.00
N TYR A 34 9.63 4.20 -16.11
CA TYR A 34 8.55 3.23 -16.24
C TYR A 34 7.21 3.83 -15.83
N THR A 35 6.16 3.46 -16.57
CA THR A 35 4.81 3.98 -16.37
C THR A 35 3.79 2.86 -16.14
N VAL A 36 2.66 3.22 -15.53
CA VAL A 36 1.50 2.33 -15.40
C VAL A 36 0.82 2.15 -16.75
N VAL A 37 0.54 0.90 -17.12
CA VAL A 37 -0.18 0.51 -18.35
C VAL A 37 -1.64 0.21 -18.04
N ALA A 38 -1.91 -0.50 -16.94
CA ALA A 38 -3.25 -0.81 -16.49
C ALA A 38 -3.25 -0.99 -14.96
N MET A 39 -4.39 -0.69 -14.32
CA MET A 39 -4.57 -0.86 -12.88
C MET A 39 -6.06 -1.06 -12.56
N PRO A 40 -6.40 -1.61 -11.39
CA PRO A 40 -7.79 -1.69 -10.94
C PRO A 40 -8.45 -0.31 -10.93
N ALA A 41 -9.70 -0.23 -11.41
CA ALA A 41 -10.39 1.04 -11.61
C ALA A 41 -10.62 1.80 -10.30
N ASP A 42 -10.83 1.08 -9.20
CA ASP A 42 -10.98 1.59 -7.83
C ASP A 42 -9.68 2.19 -7.26
N MET A 43 -8.53 1.87 -7.85
CA MET A 43 -7.23 2.41 -7.43
C MET A 43 -6.78 3.61 -8.24
N VAL A 44 -7.50 4.01 -9.30
CA VAL A 44 -7.11 5.17 -10.11
C VAL A 44 -7.16 6.44 -9.25
N GLY A 45 -6.06 7.19 -9.23
CA GLY A 45 -5.90 8.37 -8.40
C GLY A 45 -5.37 8.09 -6.98
N ILE A 46 -5.09 6.83 -6.63
CA ILE A 46 -4.50 6.47 -5.33
C ILE A 46 -3.17 7.21 -5.11
N GLN A 47 -2.89 7.59 -3.86
CA GLN A 47 -1.60 8.17 -3.52
C GLN A 47 -0.51 7.09 -3.54
N TRP A 48 0.69 7.47 -3.96
CA TRP A 48 1.83 6.58 -3.94
C TRP A 48 3.09 7.30 -3.49
N ILE A 49 4.02 6.53 -2.94
CA ILE A 49 5.39 6.97 -2.73
C ILE A 49 6.19 6.48 -3.93
N MET A 50 6.81 7.41 -4.65
CA MET A 50 7.75 7.12 -5.71
C MET A 50 9.03 6.57 -5.08
N THR A 51 9.21 5.27 -5.17
CA THR A 51 10.42 4.59 -4.70
C THR A 51 11.53 4.68 -5.76
N GLY A 52 12.76 4.40 -5.38
CA GLY A 52 13.88 4.22 -6.30
C GLY A 52 14.02 2.75 -6.66
N ASN A 53 14.02 2.42 -7.95
CA ASN A 53 14.22 1.05 -8.41
C ASN A 53 15.64 0.54 -8.13
N SER A 54 16.62 1.44 -7.98
CA SER A 54 17.99 1.10 -7.60
C SER A 54 18.06 0.48 -6.18
N GLN A 55 17.11 0.81 -5.30
CA GLN A 55 16.97 0.28 -3.94
C GLN A 55 16.20 -1.05 -3.86
N LYS A 56 15.97 -1.74 -4.98
CA LYS A 56 15.35 -3.09 -4.99
C LYS A 56 16.09 -4.12 -4.12
N GLY A 57 17.39 -3.92 -3.88
CA GLY A 57 18.22 -4.76 -3.00
C GLY A 57 18.15 -4.37 -1.51
N SER A 58 17.26 -3.46 -1.13
CA SER A 58 17.17 -2.93 0.24
C SER A 58 16.81 -3.99 1.28
N LYS A 59 17.37 -3.81 2.49
CA LYS A 59 17.18 -4.62 3.69
C LYS A 59 17.00 -3.71 4.91
N GLY A 60 16.64 -4.29 6.04
CA GLY A 60 16.29 -3.65 7.30
C GLY A 60 14.79 -3.73 7.60
N ALA A 61 14.45 -3.81 8.89
CA ALA A 61 13.07 -3.89 9.37
C ALA A 61 12.25 -2.60 9.12
N ALA A 62 12.91 -1.46 8.89
CA ALA A 62 12.28 -0.16 8.66
C ALA A 62 13.04 0.61 7.56
N PHE A 63 13.00 0.09 6.33
CA PHE A 63 13.71 0.71 5.21
C PHE A 63 13.03 2.00 4.73
N VAL A 64 11.69 1.99 4.63
CA VAL A 64 10.88 3.18 4.37
C VAL A 64 10.00 3.45 5.59
N THR A 65 10.02 4.69 6.06
CA THR A 65 9.18 5.14 7.18
C THR A 65 8.46 6.42 6.81
N PHE A 66 7.21 6.56 7.24
CA PHE A 66 6.38 7.76 7.07
C PHE A 66 5.26 7.77 8.09
N THR A 67 4.48 8.85 8.14
CA THR A 67 3.32 9.00 9.01
C THR A 67 2.06 9.21 8.19
N VAL A 68 0.96 8.60 8.60
CA VAL A 68 -0.39 8.85 8.08
C VAL A 68 -1.25 9.53 9.14
N ASP A 69 -2.07 10.52 8.73
CA ASP A 69 -2.91 11.32 9.63
C ASP A 69 -4.17 10.60 10.15
N ARG A 70 -4.54 9.48 9.51
CA ARG A 70 -5.79 8.74 9.78
C ARG A 70 -5.62 7.24 9.53
N PRO A 71 -6.56 6.39 9.99
CA PRO A 71 -6.60 4.98 9.61
C PRO A 71 -6.50 4.84 8.09
N SER A 72 -5.60 3.98 7.64
CA SER A 72 -5.22 3.89 6.22
C SER A 72 -5.03 2.44 5.80
N VAL A 73 -5.16 2.17 4.51
CA VAL A 73 -4.72 0.91 3.89
C VAL A 73 -3.40 1.17 3.18
N ILE A 74 -2.37 0.42 3.58
CA ILE A 74 -1.07 0.43 2.92
C ILE A 74 -1.07 -0.71 1.92
N TRP A 75 -0.83 -0.38 0.67
CA TRP A 75 -0.68 -1.35 -0.40
C TRP A 75 0.78 -1.46 -0.82
N ILE A 76 1.23 -2.70 -1.01
CA ILE A 76 2.53 -3.02 -1.58
C ILE A 76 2.29 -3.68 -2.94
N GLY A 77 2.68 -2.99 -4.00
CA GLY A 77 2.89 -3.61 -5.30
C GLY A 77 4.24 -4.28 -5.30
N TYR A 78 4.26 -5.61 -5.22
CA TYR A 78 5.50 -6.40 -5.23
C TYR A 78 5.71 -7.04 -6.60
N ASP A 79 6.97 -7.05 -7.05
CA ASP A 79 7.37 -7.60 -8.35
C ASP A 79 6.78 -9.00 -8.57
N SER A 80 6.01 -9.19 -9.64
CA SER A 80 5.30 -10.45 -9.87
C SER A 80 6.21 -11.67 -9.99
N ARG A 81 7.50 -11.49 -10.31
CA ARG A 81 8.50 -12.56 -10.34
C ARG A 81 8.87 -13.07 -8.96
N GLY A 82 8.69 -12.25 -7.93
CA GLY A 82 8.90 -12.64 -6.53
C GLY A 82 7.74 -13.45 -5.94
N ASN A 83 7.05 -14.24 -6.77
CA ASN A 83 5.93 -15.09 -6.38
C ASN A 83 6.24 -16.54 -6.78
N GLU A 84 5.71 -17.49 -5.99
CA GLU A 84 5.91 -18.93 -6.19
C GLU A 84 5.51 -19.41 -7.59
N ALA A 85 4.45 -18.86 -8.20
CA ALA A 85 4.02 -19.18 -9.56
C ALA A 85 5.09 -18.90 -10.63
N LYS A 86 6.02 -17.98 -10.34
CA LYS A 86 7.19 -17.67 -11.19
C LYS A 86 8.51 -18.17 -10.59
N LYS A 87 8.46 -19.14 -9.66
CA LYS A 87 9.61 -19.73 -8.93
C LYS A 87 10.40 -18.71 -8.09
N GLY A 88 9.79 -17.57 -7.78
CA GLY A 88 10.31 -16.60 -6.83
C GLY A 88 9.71 -16.78 -5.44
N VAL A 89 10.13 -15.91 -4.52
CA VAL A 89 9.68 -15.93 -3.12
C VAL A 89 9.52 -14.49 -2.65
N PRO A 90 8.40 -14.11 -2.03
CA PRO A 90 8.25 -12.79 -1.41
C PRO A 90 9.03 -12.71 -0.09
N PRO A 91 9.37 -11.51 0.40
CA PRO A 91 9.97 -11.37 1.72
C PRO A 91 8.98 -11.82 2.82
N ALA A 92 9.49 -12.35 3.92
CA ALA A 92 8.64 -12.95 4.97
C ALA A 92 7.69 -11.94 5.62
N TRP A 93 8.12 -10.68 5.76
CA TRP A 93 7.27 -9.61 6.31
C TRP A 93 6.03 -9.37 5.45
N LEU A 94 6.12 -9.54 4.13
CA LEU A 94 5.00 -9.27 3.23
C LEU A 94 3.91 -10.32 3.41
N THR A 95 4.27 -11.60 3.45
CA THR A 95 3.30 -12.68 3.66
C THR A 95 2.79 -12.78 5.09
N LYS A 96 3.58 -12.33 6.07
CA LYS A 96 3.20 -12.30 7.48
C LYS A 96 2.22 -11.17 7.80
N ASP A 97 2.51 -9.96 7.32
CA ASP A 97 1.80 -8.76 7.77
C ASP A 97 0.76 -8.26 6.76
N TYR A 98 0.86 -8.64 5.49
CA TYR A 98 -0.05 -8.21 4.42
C TYR A 98 -0.85 -9.38 3.85
N LYS A 99 -2.06 -9.07 3.38
CA LYS A 99 -2.90 -10.01 2.65
C LYS A 99 -2.79 -9.74 1.17
N MET A 100 -2.56 -10.78 0.37
CA MET A 100 -2.61 -10.68 -1.09
C MET A 100 -4.01 -10.26 -1.53
N ALA A 101 -4.10 -9.29 -2.42
CA ALA A 101 -5.35 -8.80 -2.99
C ALA A 101 -5.53 -9.33 -4.41
N ALA A 102 -6.79 -9.37 -4.86
CA ALA A 102 -7.08 -9.64 -6.26
C ALA A 102 -6.67 -8.45 -7.13
N GLY A 103 -6.27 -8.73 -8.37
CA GLY A 103 -5.82 -7.72 -9.33
C GLY A 103 -4.31 -7.45 -9.28
N THR A 104 -3.84 -6.75 -10.31
CA THR A 104 -2.43 -6.39 -10.48
C THR A 104 -2.33 -5.01 -11.11
N ILE A 105 -1.17 -4.36 -10.97
CA ILE A 105 -0.83 -3.16 -11.74
C ILE A 105 0.12 -3.59 -12.86
N LYS A 106 -0.32 -3.44 -14.11
CA LYS A 106 0.53 -3.67 -15.29
C LYS A 106 1.38 -2.44 -15.55
N VAL A 107 2.64 -2.65 -15.91
CA VAL A 107 3.61 -1.56 -16.11
C VAL A 107 4.44 -1.76 -17.38
N THR A 108 5.20 -0.74 -17.76
CA THR A 108 6.11 -0.79 -18.92
C THR A 108 7.44 -1.50 -18.64
N ASP A 109 7.72 -1.90 -17.40
CA ASP A 109 8.87 -2.75 -17.08
C ASP A 109 8.64 -4.17 -17.65
N GLY A 110 9.01 -4.36 -18.91
CA GLY A 110 8.73 -5.58 -19.67
C GLY A 110 9.35 -6.85 -19.08
N ASN A 111 10.40 -6.73 -18.25
CA ASN A 111 10.98 -7.86 -17.56
C ASN A 111 10.15 -8.33 -16.36
N MET A 112 9.29 -7.45 -15.81
CA MET A 112 8.42 -7.73 -14.66
C MET A 112 6.97 -8.00 -15.06
N ASP A 113 6.46 -7.28 -16.08
CA ASP A 113 5.06 -7.22 -16.55
C ASP A 113 4.10 -6.56 -15.55
N THR A 114 3.98 -7.11 -14.33
CA THR A 114 3.02 -6.64 -13.32
C THR A 114 3.58 -6.56 -11.91
N PHE A 115 2.95 -5.72 -11.10
CA PHE A 115 2.99 -5.78 -9.63
C PHE A 115 1.81 -6.59 -9.09
N ASN A 116 2.10 -7.57 -8.24
CA ASN A 116 1.10 -8.24 -7.42
C ASN A 116 0.78 -7.36 -6.21
N LEU A 117 -0.51 -7.20 -5.90
CA LEU A 117 -0.97 -6.29 -4.86
C LEU A 117 -1.14 -7.02 -3.51
N TRP A 118 -0.62 -6.39 -2.47
CA TRP A 118 -0.74 -6.83 -1.08
C TRP A 118 -1.23 -5.66 -0.24
N LYS A 119 -2.06 -5.90 0.77
CA LYS A 119 -2.62 -4.83 1.60
C LYS A 119 -2.63 -5.14 3.09
N ARG A 120 -2.46 -4.08 3.88
CA ARG A 120 -2.55 -4.09 5.34
C ARG A 120 -3.21 -2.79 5.82
N THR A 121 -4.17 -2.90 6.74
CA THR A 121 -4.76 -1.74 7.42
C THR A 121 -3.86 -1.32 8.57
N VAL A 122 -3.66 0.00 8.73
CA VAL A 122 -2.89 0.60 9.82
C VAL A 122 -3.72 1.70 10.50
N PRO A 123 -3.53 1.93 11.81
CA PRO A 123 -4.07 3.11 12.47
C PRO A 123 -3.36 4.38 11.98
N ALA A 124 -3.87 5.55 12.39
CA ALA A 124 -3.13 6.80 12.26
C ALA A 124 -1.77 6.70 12.99
N GLY A 125 -0.73 7.32 12.43
CA GLY A 125 0.60 7.35 13.01
C GLY A 125 1.69 6.78 12.09
N LYS A 126 2.78 6.32 12.71
CA LYS A 126 3.99 5.87 12.02
C LYS A 126 3.74 4.55 11.30
N VAL A 127 4.18 4.49 10.05
CA VAL A 127 4.25 3.29 9.21
C VAL A 127 5.70 2.98 8.93
N GLU A 128 6.06 1.70 9.07
CA GLU A 128 7.37 1.17 8.73
C GLU A 128 7.20 0.04 7.72
N ILE A 129 7.97 0.11 6.63
CA ILE A 129 8.01 -0.89 5.58
C ILE A 129 9.44 -1.44 5.54
N PRO A 130 9.62 -2.75 5.76
CA PRO A 130 10.94 -3.37 5.65
C PRO A 130 11.51 -3.33 4.22
N GLY A 131 12.77 -3.71 4.08
CA GLY A 131 13.46 -3.77 2.79
C GLY A 131 12.83 -4.76 1.81
N ASN A 132 12.94 -4.44 0.52
CA ASN A 132 12.38 -5.24 -0.58
C ASN A 132 13.02 -6.63 -0.69
N ALA A 133 14.32 -6.69 -0.42
CA ALA A 133 15.15 -7.90 -0.49
C ALA A 133 15.30 -8.61 0.86
N GLU A 134 14.41 -8.32 1.83
CA GLU A 134 14.40 -9.03 3.10
C GLU A 134 14.20 -10.53 2.92
N ALA A 135 14.89 -11.34 3.71
CA ALA A 135 14.81 -12.78 3.56
C ALA A 135 13.36 -13.27 3.75
N PRO A 136 12.92 -14.30 2.99
CA PRO A 136 13.65 -15.09 2.00
C PRO A 136 13.45 -14.59 0.55
N ALA A 137 13.28 -13.29 0.32
CA ALA A 137 12.94 -12.75 -1.00
C ALA A 137 13.85 -13.25 -2.14
N LYS A 138 13.24 -13.68 -3.24
CA LYS A 138 13.93 -14.20 -4.44
C LYS A 138 13.12 -13.91 -5.70
N GLY A 139 13.81 -13.70 -6.82
CA GLY A 139 13.20 -13.59 -8.15
C GLY A 139 12.74 -12.17 -8.54
N PHE A 140 12.66 -11.25 -7.58
CA PHE A 140 12.41 -9.84 -7.86
C PHE A 140 13.58 -9.24 -8.65
N GLY A 141 13.26 -8.40 -9.63
CA GLY A 141 14.21 -7.57 -10.38
C GLY A 141 13.91 -6.08 -10.29
N SER A 142 12.82 -5.72 -9.62
CA SER A 142 12.35 -4.35 -9.41
C SER A 142 11.96 -4.13 -7.94
N ASN A 143 12.01 -2.88 -7.50
CA ASN A 143 11.65 -2.52 -6.12
C ASN A 143 10.12 -2.60 -5.92
N TYR A 144 9.65 -2.53 -4.68
CA TYR A 144 8.21 -2.43 -4.45
C TYR A 144 7.68 -1.02 -4.76
N LEU A 145 6.39 -0.97 -5.07
CA LEU A 145 5.57 0.24 -5.14
C LEU A 145 4.76 0.36 -3.84
N VAL A 146 4.78 1.52 -3.19
CA VAL A 146 3.98 1.78 -1.98
C VAL A 146 2.80 2.68 -2.33
N LEU A 147 1.58 2.23 -2.05
CA LEU A 147 0.36 3.03 -2.23
C LEU A 147 -0.35 3.22 -0.90
N VAL A 148 -1.02 4.35 -0.75
CA VAL A 148 -1.73 4.71 0.48
C VAL A 148 -3.15 5.12 0.13
N GLU A 149 -4.09 4.45 0.75
CA GLU A 149 -5.53 4.68 0.62
C GLU A 149 -6.11 5.05 2.00
N ALA A 150 -7.10 5.95 2.02
CA ALA A 150 -7.80 6.26 3.26
C ALA A 150 -8.60 5.03 3.71
N GLY A 151 -8.39 4.61 4.96
CA GLY A 151 -9.20 3.58 5.58
C GLY A 151 -10.60 4.12 5.87
N LEU A 152 -11.58 3.21 5.89
CA LEU A 152 -12.91 3.56 6.38
C LEU A 152 -12.80 3.86 7.88
N ASN A 153 -13.28 5.03 8.30
CA ASN A 153 -13.47 5.33 9.72
C ASN A 153 -14.58 4.43 10.25
N THR A 154 -14.25 3.26 10.81
CA THR A 154 -15.18 2.54 11.70
C THR A 154 -15.19 3.23 13.07
N ALA A 155 -15.49 4.54 13.10
CA ALA A 155 -15.86 5.22 14.32
C ALA A 155 -17.33 4.86 14.61
N VAL A 156 -17.59 3.63 15.03
CA VAL A 156 -18.80 3.37 15.81
C VAL A 156 -18.50 3.95 17.18
N SER A 157 -18.91 5.19 17.44
CA SER A 157 -18.90 5.74 18.80
C SER A 157 -19.80 4.84 19.67
N PRO A 158 -19.31 4.13 20.69
CA PRO A 158 -20.20 3.54 21.68
C PRO A 158 -20.62 4.65 22.65
N LYS A 159 -21.41 5.62 22.17
CA LYS A 159 -21.97 6.68 23.00
C LYS A 159 -23.22 7.31 22.40
N THR A 160 -24.11 6.50 21.84
CA THR A 160 -25.54 6.83 21.92
C THR A 160 -26.07 6.05 23.11
N LYS A 161 -26.25 6.77 24.22
CA LYS A 161 -26.98 6.31 25.40
C LYS A 161 -28.24 5.57 24.93
N LEU A 162 -28.41 4.31 25.35
CA LEU A 162 -29.72 3.70 25.40
C LEU A 162 -30.53 4.49 26.44
N SER A 163 -31.23 5.53 25.99
CA SER A 163 -32.20 6.26 26.79
C SER A 163 -33.60 5.85 26.35
N THR A 164 -34.20 5.05 27.21
CA THR A 164 -35.62 4.71 27.34
C THR A 164 -36.58 5.71 26.71
N THR A 165 -37.52 5.24 25.88
CA THR A 165 -38.89 5.77 25.87
C THR A 165 -39.87 4.65 25.51
N TRP A 166 -40.55 4.15 26.54
CA TRP A 166 -41.81 3.43 26.40
C TRP A 166 -42.86 4.43 25.90
N SER A 167 -43.50 4.14 24.77
CA SER A 167 -44.76 4.79 24.45
C SER A 167 -45.81 3.75 24.10
N ARG A 168 -46.75 3.65 25.04
CA ARG A 168 -48.10 3.09 24.95
C ARG A 168 -48.63 3.13 23.52
N ILE A 169 -49.08 1.97 23.03
CA ILE A 169 -50.22 1.93 22.12
C ILE A 169 -51.34 1.22 22.88
N LYS A 170 -52.23 2.03 23.46
CA LYS A 170 -53.64 1.65 23.64
C LYS A 170 -54.35 2.06 22.36
N SER A 171 -55.02 1.13 21.70
CA SER A 171 -56.40 1.26 21.20
C SER A 171 -56.79 -0.05 20.48
N VAL A 172 -57.59 -0.94 21.09
CA VAL A 172 -59.05 -1.09 20.91
C VAL A 172 -59.44 -1.56 19.50
N LYS A 173 -59.87 -2.82 19.37
CA LYS A 173 -61.30 -3.18 19.32
C LYS A 173 -61.52 -4.59 19.85
#